data_AF-A0A2K3N063-F1
#
_entry.id   AF-A0A2K3N063-F1
#
_cell.length_a   1.000
_cell.length_b   1.000
_cell.length_c   1.000
_cell.angle_alpha   90.00
_cell.angle_beta   90.00
_cell.angle_gamma   90.00
#
_symmetry.space_group_name_H-M   'P 1'
#
loop_
_entity.id
_entity.type
_entity.pdbx_description
1 polymer ?
#
loop_
_entity_poly.entity_id
_entity_poly.type
_entity_poly.pdbx_seq_one_letter_code
_entity_poly.pdbx_strand_id
1 'polypeptide(L)'
;MGGTIIVSLGDSKSGLKTVASNPLLGDIFALSSAGLYAVYITLIRKKLNDDDGKNGEVSMAQFLGFLGLFNVLLFLPVAVILNFTKTEPFYMLTWKQLGLIIGKGLLDNVLSDYLWAKAVLLTSTTVATAGLTIQVPLAAIVDTITGHSPPFMDYLGAIAVMIGFAGINIPADTFSKSTEATAVELKIEDVSMRDEEHAFPRTQDSASVP
;
A
#
# COMPACT_ATOMS: atom_id res chain seq x y z
N MET A 1 -0.52 -5.35 -4.45
CA MET A 1 0.50 -6.36 -4.10
C MET A 1 1.34 -6.81 -5.31
N GLY A 2 0.78 -7.09 -6.50
CA GLY A 2 1.61 -7.45 -7.66
C GLY A 2 2.70 -6.42 -8.01
N GLY A 3 2.35 -5.13 -8.03
CA GLY A 3 3.32 -4.06 -8.31
C GLY A 3 4.48 -3.97 -7.32
N THR A 4 4.23 -4.17 -6.02
CA THR A 4 5.29 -4.13 -4.99
C THR A 4 6.27 -5.29 -5.12
N ILE A 5 5.81 -6.46 -5.57
CA ILE A 5 6.68 -7.62 -5.87
C ILE A 5 7.61 -7.32 -7.05
N ILE A 6 7.08 -6.65 -8.09
CA ILE A 6 7.88 -6.28 -9.28
C ILE A 6 8.98 -5.29 -8.90
N VAL A 7 8.67 -4.25 -8.10
CA VAL A 7 9.67 -3.31 -7.58
C VAL A 7 10.73 -4.04 -6.75
N SER A 8 10.31 -4.88 -5.80
CA SER A 8 11.25 -5.63 -4.94
C SER A 8 12.18 -6.56 -5.73
N LEU A 9 11.69 -7.16 -6.82
CA LEU A 9 12.52 -7.95 -7.74
C LEU A 9 13.46 -7.07 -8.59
N GLY A 10 13.08 -5.83 -8.92
CA GLY A 10 13.92 -4.83 -9.56
C GLY A 10 15.11 -4.43 -8.69
N ASP A 11 14.84 -4.10 -7.43
CA ASP A 11 15.85 -3.78 -6.42
C ASP A 11 16.82 -4.95 -6.18
N SER A 12 16.29 -6.18 -6.09
CA SER A 12 17.09 -7.39 -5.84
C SER A 12 18.06 -7.74 -6.98
N LYS A 13 17.81 -7.27 -8.21
CA LYS A 13 18.72 -7.45 -9.35
C LYS A 13 19.78 -6.36 -9.44
N SER A 14 19.51 -5.20 -8.86
CA SER A 14 20.34 -3.99 -8.96
C SER A 14 21.30 -3.85 -7.76
N GLY A 15 20.97 -4.45 -6.61
CA GLY A 15 21.79 -4.47 -5.40
C GLY A 15 22.64 -5.74 -5.20
N LEU A 16 23.78 -5.58 -4.53
CA LEU A 16 24.67 -6.67 -4.13
C LEU A 16 23.92 -7.65 -3.21
N LYS A 17 23.82 -8.94 -3.58
CA LYS A 17 23.16 -9.98 -2.77
C LYS A 17 23.90 -10.21 -1.44
N THR A 18 23.62 -9.38 -0.43
CA THR A 18 23.95 -9.72 0.95
C THR A 18 22.98 -10.81 1.39
N VAL A 19 23.45 -12.05 1.43
CA VAL A 19 22.66 -13.18 1.95
C VAL A 19 22.39 -12.91 3.42
N ALA A 20 21.13 -12.62 3.75
CA ALA A 20 20.69 -12.42 5.12
C ALA A 20 21.01 -13.67 5.94
N SER A 21 21.57 -13.50 7.14
CA SER A 21 22.04 -14.61 7.98
C SER A 21 20.91 -15.52 8.45
N ASN A 22 19.69 -14.99 8.61
CA ASN A 22 18.50 -15.74 9.05
C ASN A 22 17.20 -15.17 8.43
N PRO A 23 16.92 -15.44 7.14
CA PRO A 23 15.74 -14.89 6.45
C PRO A 23 14.44 -15.36 7.10
N LEU A 24 14.38 -16.61 7.56
CA LEU A 24 13.18 -17.19 8.18
C LEU A 24 12.74 -16.44 9.46
N LEU A 25 13.70 -15.99 10.27
CA LEU A 25 13.39 -15.23 11.47
C LEU A 25 12.80 -13.87 11.10
N GLY A 26 13.36 -13.23 10.05
CA GLY A 26 12.86 -11.98 9.49
C GLY A 26 11.43 -12.11 8.98
N ASP A 27 11.11 -13.18 8.27
CA ASP A 27 9.76 -13.44 7.76
C ASP A 27 8.74 -13.59 8.89
N ILE A 28 9.10 -14.29 9.98
CA ILE A 28 8.25 -14.44 11.18
C ILE A 28 8.00 -13.08 11.84
N PHE A 29 9.05 -12.27 12.02
CA PHE A 29 8.91 -10.93 12.58
C PHE A 29 8.07 -10.00 11.69
N ALA A 30 8.24 -10.08 10.37
CA ALA A 30 7.46 -9.32 9.40
C ALA A 30 5.97 -9.70 9.45
N LEU A 31 5.66 -11.00 9.50
CA LEU A 31 4.28 -11.48 9.59
C LEU A 31 3.64 -11.12 10.93
N SER A 32 4.38 -11.24 12.03
CA SER A 32 3.93 -10.81 13.36
C SER A 32 3.64 -9.31 13.39
N SER A 33 4.52 -8.50 12.79
CA SER A 33 4.34 -7.04 12.69
C SER A 33 3.10 -6.69 11.87
N ALA A 34 2.89 -7.33 10.72
CA ALA A 34 1.72 -7.12 9.89
C ALA A 34 0.40 -7.43 10.64
N GLY A 35 0.37 -8.52 11.42
CA GLY A 35 -0.77 -8.88 12.25
C GLY A 35 -1.05 -7.86 13.35
N LEU A 36 -0.02 -7.46 14.10
CA LEU A 36 -0.14 -6.45 15.15
C LEU A 36 -0.57 -5.08 14.58
N TYR A 37 -0.04 -4.70 13.43
CA TYR A 37 -0.42 -3.47 12.74
C TYR A 37 -1.90 -3.51 12.33
N ALA A 38 -2.38 -4.60 11.73
CA ALA A 38 -3.80 -4.74 11.38
C ALA A 38 -4.72 -4.63 12.60
N VAL A 39 -4.34 -5.22 13.74
CA VAL A 39 -5.06 -5.07 15.00
C VAL A 39 -5.05 -3.62 15.47
N TYR A 40 -3.89 -2.96 15.44
CA TYR A 40 -3.74 -1.54 15.80
C TYR A 40 -4.67 -0.64 14.97
N ILE A 41 -4.72 -0.81 13.64
CA ILE A 41 -5.59 0.00 12.78
C ILE A 41 -7.07 -0.21 13.12
N THR A 42 -7.43 -1.48 13.31
CA THR A 42 -8.82 -1.86 13.61
C THR A 42 -9.26 -1.29 14.94
N LEU A 43 -8.37 -1.30 15.95
CA LEU A 43 -8.63 -0.71 17.25
C LEU A 43 -8.77 0.81 17.18
N ILE A 44 -7.89 1.50 16.45
CA ILE A 44 -8.02 2.95 16.20
C ILE A 44 -9.39 3.26 15.60
N ARG A 45 -9.74 2.56 14.50
CA ARG A 45 -11.01 2.81 13.82
C ARG A 45 -12.21 2.48 14.70
N LYS A 46 -12.16 1.43 15.53
CA LYS A 46 -13.28 1.05 16.40
C LYS A 46 -13.42 1.95 17.63
N LYS A 47 -12.30 2.35 18.25
CA LYS A 47 -12.30 3.11 19.52
C LYS A 47 -12.41 4.61 19.33
N LEU A 48 -11.93 5.15 18.21
CA LEU A 48 -12.02 6.59 17.92
C LEU A 48 -13.24 6.97 17.05
N ASN A 49 -13.95 6.00 16.45
CA ASN A 49 -15.18 6.27 15.67
C ASN A 49 -16.47 6.10 16.50
N ASP A 50 -16.37 5.73 17.79
CA ASP A 50 -17.50 5.52 18.69
C ASP A 50 -17.94 6.83 19.40
N ASP A 51 -17.31 7.96 19.05
CA ASP A 51 -17.47 9.27 19.70
C ASP A 51 -18.34 10.25 18.88
N ASP A 52 -19.26 9.70 18.07
CA ASP A 52 -20.31 10.47 17.40
C ASP A 52 -21.37 10.93 18.41
N GLY A 53 -21.01 11.91 19.25
CA GLY A 53 -21.92 13.01 19.55
C GLY A 53 -22.43 13.18 20.98
N LYS A 54 -21.90 12.52 22.03
CA LYS A 54 -22.40 12.82 23.41
C LYS A 54 -21.42 12.96 24.57
N ASN A 55 -20.15 12.53 24.53
CA ASN A 55 -19.30 12.63 25.73
C ASN A 55 -17.85 12.98 25.38
N GLY A 56 -17.51 14.28 25.36
CA GLY A 56 -16.14 14.79 25.57
C GLY A 56 -15.04 14.08 24.78
N GLU A 57 -14.93 14.45 23.49
CA GLU A 57 -13.90 14.07 22.52
C GLU A 57 -12.63 13.50 23.17
N VAL A 58 -12.42 12.19 23.10
CA VAL A 58 -11.04 11.68 23.24
C VAL A 58 -10.32 12.09 21.96
N SER A 59 -9.75 13.29 22.01
CA SER A 59 -9.13 13.93 20.87
C SER A 59 -8.05 13.00 20.31
N MET A 60 -8.07 12.75 19.01
CA MET A 60 -7.00 12.04 18.28
C MET A 60 -5.60 12.56 18.68
N ALA A 61 -5.49 13.85 19.04
CA ALA A 61 -4.29 14.47 19.56
C ALA A 61 -3.85 13.94 20.94
N GLN A 62 -4.79 13.63 21.85
CA GLN A 62 -4.48 13.02 23.15
C GLN A 62 -3.96 11.59 22.99
N PHE A 63 -4.57 10.80 22.10
CA PHE A 63 -4.09 9.45 21.78
C PHE A 63 -2.64 9.49 21.26
N LEU A 64 -2.36 10.37 20.29
CA LEU A 64 -1.00 10.58 19.78
C LEU A 64 -0.05 11.14 20.84
N GLY A 65 -0.53 11.99 21.74
CA GLY A 65 0.25 12.51 22.87
C GLY A 65 0.70 11.40 23.81
N PHE A 66 -0.20 10.47 24.17
CA PHE A 66 0.16 9.28 24.94
C PHE A 66 1.08 8.35 24.15
N LEU A 67 0.84 8.14 22.86
CA LEU A 67 1.72 7.35 22.00
C LEU A 67 3.15 7.91 21.99
N GLY A 68 3.30 9.22 21.85
CA GLY A 68 4.58 9.92 21.94
C GLY A 68 5.23 9.81 23.32
N LEU A 69 4.44 9.92 24.40
CA LEU A 69 4.94 9.74 25.77
C LEU A 69 5.49 8.33 26.00
N PHE A 70 4.75 7.29 25.58
CA PHE A 70 5.22 5.90 25.69
C PHE A 70 6.42 5.65 24.79
N ASN A 71 6.48 6.25 23.60
CA ASN A 71 7.65 6.17 22.73
C ASN A 71 8.89 6.75 23.44
N VAL A 72 8.79 7.95 24.00
CA VAL A 72 9.87 8.54 24.80
C VAL A 72 10.21 7.64 25.98
N LEU A 73 9.25 7.16 26.76
CA LEU A 73 9.51 6.35 27.94
C LEU A 73 10.21 5.02 27.63
N LEU A 74 9.87 4.38 26.51
CA LEU A 74 10.44 3.10 26.08
C LEU A 74 11.79 3.26 25.36
N PHE A 75 11.94 4.29 24.53
CA PHE A 75 13.16 4.50 23.74
C PHE A 75 14.22 5.33 24.48
N LEU A 76 13.84 6.15 25.46
CA LEU A 76 14.79 6.91 26.29
C LEU A 76 15.81 6.01 27.03
N PRO A 77 15.43 4.91 27.72
CA PRO A 77 16.44 4.04 28.34
C PRO A 77 17.36 3.40 27.30
N VAL A 78 16.86 3.04 26.12
CA VAL A 78 17.67 2.49 25.02
C VAL A 78 18.68 3.54 24.53
N ALA A 79 18.24 4.78 24.32
CA ALA A 79 19.10 5.89 23.92
C ALA A 79 20.18 6.19 24.98
N VAL A 80 19.82 6.13 26.26
CA VAL A 80 20.75 6.30 27.37
C VAL A 80 21.81 5.19 27.37
N ILE A 81 21.41 3.92 27.20
CA ILE A 81 22.34 2.78 27.10
C ILE A 81 23.28 2.92 25.91
N LEU A 82 22.77 3.34 24.74
CA LEU A 82 23.58 3.58 23.54
C LEU A 82 24.62 4.69 23.76
N ASN A 83 24.22 5.76 24.44
CA ASN A 83 25.11 6.87 24.79
C ASN A 83 26.23 6.41 25.75
N PHE A 84 25.90 5.60 26.77
CA PHE A 84 26.90 5.04 27.68
C PHE A 84 27.87 4.07 27.00
N THR A 85 27.39 3.32 26.01
CA THR A 85 28.19 2.35 25.25
C THR A 85 29.08 3.04 24.19
N LYS A 86 29.00 4.37 24.05
CA LYS A 86 29.73 5.20 23.05
C LYS A 86 29.56 4.74 21.60
N THR A 87 28.54 3.94 21.32
CA THR A 87 28.27 3.40 19.98
C THR A 87 27.69 4.47 19.06
N GLU A 88 26.99 5.47 19.63
CA GLU A 88 26.53 6.67 18.94
C GLU A 88 26.88 7.94 19.75
N PRO A 89 27.90 8.72 19.35
CA PRO A 89 28.25 9.95 20.05
C PRO A 89 27.24 11.07 19.71
N PHE A 90 26.21 11.22 20.55
CA PHE A 90 25.23 12.30 20.44
C PHE A 90 25.85 13.71 20.52
N TYR A 91 27.08 13.84 21.03
CA TYR A 91 27.81 15.11 21.10
C TYR A 91 28.28 15.62 19.72
N MET A 92 28.33 14.75 18.71
CA MET A 92 28.86 15.09 17.37
C MET A 92 27.79 15.68 16.43
N LEU A 93 26.55 15.80 16.91
CA LEU A 93 25.42 16.27 16.13
C LEU A 93 25.47 17.79 15.96
N THR A 94 25.62 18.26 14.72
CA THR A 94 25.62 19.69 14.41
C THR A 94 24.23 20.28 14.60
N TRP A 95 24.12 21.58 14.96
CA TRP A 95 22.83 22.29 15.09
C TRP A 95 21.89 22.12 13.87
N LYS A 96 22.44 22.06 12.65
CA LYS A 96 21.67 21.80 11.43
C LYS A 96 21.08 20.38 11.39
N GLN A 97 21.86 19.38 11.81
CA GLN A 97 21.42 17.99 11.85
C GLN A 97 20.34 17.80 12.92
N LEU A 98 20.51 18.44 14.09
CA LEU A 98 19.49 18.45 15.13
C LEU A 98 18.17 19.07 14.62
N GLY A 99 18.25 20.21 13.95
CA GLY A 99 17.08 20.85 13.33
C GLY A 99 16.40 19.97 12.28
N LEU A 100 17.17 19.27 11.44
CA LEU A 100 16.64 18.31 10.46
C LEU A 100 15.98 17.10 11.13
N ILE A 101 16.57 16.57 12.20
CA ILE A 101 16.01 15.45 12.95
C ILE A 101 14.68 15.84 13.60
N ILE A 102 14.64 17.00 14.26
CA ILE A 102 13.41 17.52 14.87
C ILE A 102 12.36 17.80 13.79
N GLY A 103 12.75 18.46 12.70
CA GLY A 103 11.85 18.79 11.59
C GLY A 103 11.28 17.55 10.91
N LYS A 104 12.12 16.56 10.60
CA LYS A 104 11.69 15.28 10.04
C LYS A 104 10.81 14.55 11.06
N GLY A 105 11.22 14.43 12.31
CA GLY A 105 10.41 13.78 13.35
C GLY A 105 9.03 14.41 13.51
N LEU A 106 8.92 15.74 13.44
CA LEU A 106 7.62 16.40 13.60
C LEU A 106 6.73 16.26 12.36
N LEU A 107 7.28 16.46 11.16
CA LEU A 107 6.50 16.46 9.92
C LEU A 107 6.25 15.04 9.38
N ASP A 108 7.27 14.19 9.37
CA ASP A 108 7.26 12.85 8.79
C ASP A 108 6.62 11.83 9.73
N ASN A 109 6.84 11.96 11.04
CA ASN A 109 6.28 11.03 12.02
C ASN A 109 4.94 11.56 12.55
N VAL A 110 4.97 12.61 13.38
CA VAL A 110 3.79 13.03 14.15
C VAL A 110 2.66 13.54 13.26
N LEU A 111 2.95 14.47 12.34
CA LEU A 111 1.94 15.04 11.47
C LEU A 111 1.40 14.02 10.46
N SER A 112 2.28 13.20 9.88
CA SER A 112 1.91 12.14 8.94
C SER A 112 0.98 11.11 9.60
N ASP A 113 1.32 10.61 10.80
CA ASP A 113 0.50 9.66 11.54
C ASP A 113 -0.87 10.24 11.91
N TYR A 114 -0.92 11.53 12.28
CA TYR A 114 -2.19 12.20 12.56
C TYR A 114 -3.09 12.29 11.31
N LEU A 115 -2.53 12.75 10.18
CA LEU A 115 -3.27 12.88 8.93
C LEU A 115 -3.71 11.51 8.40
N TRP A 116 -2.85 10.50 8.52
CA TRP A 116 -3.18 9.14 8.13
C TRP A 116 -4.30 8.57 9.00
N ALA A 117 -4.26 8.74 10.32
CA ALA A 117 -5.32 8.25 11.20
C ALA A 117 -6.65 8.97 10.94
N LYS A 118 -6.62 10.29 10.69
CA LYS A 118 -7.77 11.06 10.21
C LYS A 118 -8.33 10.50 8.90
N ALA A 119 -7.46 10.16 7.94
CA ALA A 119 -7.89 9.57 6.67
C ALA A 119 -8.53 8.19 6.87
N VAL A 120 -7.99 7.35 7.77
CA VAL A 120 -8.57 6.05 8.13
C VAL A 120 -9.98 6.19 8.72
N LEU A 121 -10.19 7.18 9.58
CA LEU A 121 -11.49 7.45 10.20
C LEU A 121 -12.50 8.02 9.19
N LEU A 122 -12.09 8.99 8.37
CA LEU A 122 -12.98 9.69 7.43
C LEU A 122 -13.34 8.88 6.17
N THR A 123 -12.52 7.89 5.80
CA THR A 123 -12.74 7.09 4.60
C THR A 123 -12.93 5.62 4.97
N SER A 124 -11.90 4.81 4.78
CA SER A 124 -11.80 3.45 5.29
C SER A 124 -10.34 3.08 5.40
N THR A 125 -10.06 2.09 6.25
CA THR A 125 -8.73 1.49 6.36
C THR A 125 -8.16 1.07 5.00
N THR A 126 -8.99 0.54 4.10
CA THR A 126 -8.57 0.07 2.77
C THR A 126 -8.15 1.22 1.86
N VAL A 127 -8.94 2.30 1.81
CA VAL A 127 -8.63 3.47 0.96
C VAL A 127 -7.41 4.21 1.50
N ALA A 128 -7.31 4.39 2.82
CA ALA A 128 -6.17 5.05 3.45
C ALA A 128 -4.86 4.28 3.26
N THR A 129 -4.87 2.95 3.41
CA THR A 129 -3.68 2.11 3.18
C THR A 129 -3.32 2.01 1.70
N ALA A 130 -4.30 1.99 0.80
CA ALA A 130 -4.06 2.11 -0.63
C ALA A 130 -3.41 3.47 -0.96
N GLY A 131 -3.81 4.56 -0.31
CA GLY A 131 -3.22 5.89 -0.47
C GLY A 131 -1.72 5.93 -0.13
N LEU A 132 -1.28 5.17 0.88
CA LEU A 132 0.15 5.04 1.19
C LEU A 132 0.95 4.42 0.04
N THR A 133 0.33 3.59 -0.80
CA THR A 133 1.04 2.97 -1.93
C THR A 133 1.46 3.97 -3.01
N ILE A 134 0.85 5.17 -3.05
CA ILE A 134 1.25 6.28 -3.94
C ILE A 134 2.67 6.77 -3.62
N GLN A 135 3.19 6.49 -2.42
CA GLN A 135 4.57 6.83 -2.06
C GLN A 135 5.59 6.18 -3.01
N VAL A 136 5.32 4.97 -3.50
CA VAL A 136 6.21 4.23 -4.43
C VAL A 136 6.39 4.96 -5.76
N PRO A 137 5.31 5.27 -6.54
CA PRO A 137 5.45 6.05 -7.77
C PRO A 137 5.97 7.47 -7.53
N LEU A 138 5.59 8.10 -6.42
CA LEU A 138 6.08 9.45 -6.09
C LEU A 138 7.59 9.44 -5.83
N ALA A 139 8.10 8.44 -5.10
CA ALA A 139 9.53 8.26 -4.87
C ALA A 139 10.29 8.09 -6.20
N ALA A 140 9.80 7.23 -7.10
CA ALA A 140 10.41 7.04 -8.41
C ALA A 140 10.49 8.34 -9.22
N ILE A 141 9.45 9.18 -9.18
CA ILE A 141 9.45 10.50 -9.84
C ILE A 141 10.50 11.42 -9.21
N VAL A 142 10.54 11.50 -7.87
CA VAL A 142 11.51 12.35 -7.14
C VAL A 142 12.95 11.92 -7.43
N ASP A 143 13.23 10.62 -7.45
CA ASP A 143 14.57 10.08 -7.73
C ASP A 143 15.01 10.43 -9.16
N THR A 144 14.09 10.34 -10.12
CA THR A 144 14.32 10.75 -11.51
C THR A 144 14.66 12.23 -11.64
N ILE A 145 13.90 13.10 -10.96
CA ILE A 145 14.15 14.56 -10.95
C ILE A 145 15.49 14.87 -10.26
N THR A 146 15.86 14.09 -9.25
CA THR A 146 17.12 14.23 -8.50
C THR A 146 18.31 13.61 -9.25
N GLY A 147 18.11 13.10 -10.47
CA GLY A 147 19.17 12.58 -11.34
C GLY A 147 19.57 11.12 -11.06
N HIS A 148 18.88 10.43 -10.16
CA HIS A 148 19.10 9.02 -9.84
C HIS A 148 17.97 8.19 -10.47
N SER A 149 18.04 7.98 -11.78
CA SER A 149 16.96 7.29 -12.50
C SER A 149 16.81 5.84 -12.01
N PRO A 150 15.62 5.46 -11.47
CA PRO A 150 15.35 4.08 -11.08
C PRO A 150 15.45 3.13 -12.28
N PRO A 151 15.74 1.83 -12.05
CA PRO A 151 15.67 0.82 -13.11
C PRO A 151 14.25 0.68 -13.69
N PHE A 152 14.17 0.24 -14.94
CA PHE A 152 12.90 0.14 -15.69
C PHE A 152 11.82 -0.73 -14.99
N MET A 153 12.23 -1.74 -14.21
CA MET A 153 11.32 -2.60 -13.45
C MET A 153 10.57 -1.83 -12.36
N ASP A 154 11.16 -0.79 -11.79
CA ASP A 154 10.55 -0.02 -10.70
C ASP A 154 9.44 0.89 -11.23
N TYR A 155 9.62 1.45 -12.43
CA TYR A 155 8.57 2.17 -13.14
C TYR A 155 7.39 1.27 -13.48
N LEU A 156 7.66 0.04 -13.94
CA LEU A 156 6.60 -0.91 -14.25
C LEU A 156 5.83 -1.31 -12.99
N GLY A 157 6.53 -1.52 -11.88
CA GLY A 157 5.93 -1.76 -10.57
C GLY A 157 5.11 -0.56 -10.07
N ALA A 158 5.63 0.66 -10.23
CA ALA A 158 4.94 1.90 -9.88
C ALA A 158 3.64 2.10 -10.67
N ILE A 159 3.66 1.82 -11.98
CA ILE A 159 2.44 1.85 -12.83
C ILE A 159 1.42 0.81 -12.33
N ALA A 160 1.86 -0.42 -12.04
CA ALA A 160 0.97 -1.46 -11.51
C ALA A 160 0.36 -1.08 -10.15
N VAL A 161 1.10 -0.39 -9.29
CA VAL A 161 0.58 0.16 -8.03
C VAL A 161 -0.46 1.25 -8.28
N MET A 162 -0.21 2.17 -9.22
CA MET A 162 -1.17 3.22 -9.60
C MET A 162 -2.48 2.66 -10.16
N ILE A 163 -2.41 1.60 -10.98
CA ILE A 163 -3.60 0.90 -11.49
C ILE A 163 -4.40 0.28 -10.33
N GLY A 164 -3.73 -0.38 -9.39
CA GLY A 164 -4.37 -0.94 -8.20
C GLY A 164 -5.03 0.12 -7.31
N PHE A 165 -4.35 1.26 -7.11
CA PHE A 165 -4.90 2.39 -6.36
C PHE A 165 -6.15 2.98 -7.04
N ALA A 166 -6.10 3.21 -8.35
CA ALA A 166 -7.25 3.67 -9.12
C ALA A 166 -8.42 2.69 -9.02
N GLY A 167 -8.16 1.39 -9.14
CA GLY A 167 -9.18 0.35 -9.02
C GLY A 167 -9.93 0.33 -7.68
N ILE A 168 -9.23 0.59 -6.56
CA ILE A 168 -9.85 0.65 -5.22
C ILE A 168 -10.71 1.92 -5.04
N ASN A 169 -10.39 3.00 -5.76
CA ASN A 169 -11.12 4.27 -5.66
C ASN A 169 -12.30 4.39 -6.64
N ILE A 170 -12.43 3.48 -7.62
CA ILE A 170 -13.59 3.45 -8.53
C ILE A 170 -14.78 2.84 -7.78
N PRO A 171 -15.92 3.52 -7.71
CA PRO A 171 -17.11 2.97 -7.05
C PRO A 171 -17.68 1.77 -7.83
N ALA A 172 -18.21 0.79 -7.10
CA ALA A 172 -18.59 -0.54 -7.61
C ALA A 172 -19.73 -0.52 -8.66
N ASP A 173 -20.46 0.59 -8.74
CA ASP A 173 -21.48 0.89 -9.75
C ASP A 173 -20.90 1.01 -11.17
N THR A 174 -19.65 1.46 -11.30
CA THR A 174 -18.96 1.54 -12.61
C THR A 174 -18.46 0.17 -13.07
N PHE A 175 -17.96 -0.65 -12.15
CA PHE A 175 -17.44 -2.00 -12.45
C PHE A 175 -18.55 -3.01 -12.75
N SER A 176 -19.71 -2.84 -12.13
CA SER A 176 -20.91 -3.65 -12.46
C SER A 176 -21.36 -3.39 -13.90
N LYS A 177 -21.30 -2.13 -14.35
CA LYS A 177 -21.66 -1.72 -15.71
C LYS A 177 -20.70 -2.27 -16.77
N SER A 178 -19.40 -2.32 -16.49
CA SER A 178 -18.42 -2.93 -17.40
C SER A 178 -18.55 -4.46 -17.45
N THR A 179 -18.81 -5.10 -16.31
CA THR A 179 -18.99 -6.56 -16.26
C THR A 179 -20.29 -6.99 -16.95
N GLU A 180 -21.37 -6.24 -16.78
CA GLU A 180 -22.62 -6.46 -17.53
C GLU A 180 -22.44 -6.20 -19.02
N ALA A 181 -21.76 -5.13 -19.43
CA ALA A 181 -21.48 -4.86 -20.84
C ALA A 181 -20.64 -5.97 -21.49
N THR A 182 -19.57 -6.44 -20.83
CA THR A 182 -18.74 -7.55 -21.33
C THR A 182 -19.48 -8.88 -21.33
N ALA A 183 -20.35 -9.16 -20.35
CA ALA A 183 -21.18 -10.36 -20.32
C ALA A 183 -22.28 -10.34 -21.40
N VAL A 184 -22.79 -9.16 -21.74
CA VAL A 184 -23.75 -8.98 -22.84
C VAL A 184 -23.06 -9.14 -24.19
N GLU A 185 -21.86 -8.58 -24.40
CA GLU A 185 -21.08 -8.74 -25.63
C GLU A 185 -20.78 -10.23 -25.91
N LEU A 186 -20.26 -10.96 -24.91
CA LEU A 186 -19.98 -12.39 -25.01
C LEU A 186 -21.24 -13.22 -25.30
N LYS A 187 -22.41 -12.79 -24.82
CA LYS A 187 -23.68 -13.48 -25.06
C LYS A 187 -24.24 -13.19 -26.44
N ILE A 188 -23.99 -11.98 -26.99
CA ILE A 188 -24.36 -11.62 -28.36
C ILE A 188 -23.46 -12.38 -29.36
N GLU A 189 -22.16 -12.48 -29.07
CA GLU A 189 -21.21 -13.19 -29.93
C GLU A 189 -21.46 -14.71 -29.93
N ASP A 190 -21.80 -15.30 -28.78
CA ASP A 190 -22.19 -16.71 -28.68
C ASP A 190 -23.51 -17.05 -29.40
N VAL A 191 -24.49 -16.12 -29.40
CA VAL A 191 -25.73 -16.29 -30.18
C VAL A 191 -25.48 -16.14 -31.68
N SER A 192 -24.66 -15.17 -32.09
CA SER A 192 -24.29 -14.97 -33.50
C SER A 192 -23.56 -16.18 -34.09
N MET A 193 -22.70 -16.84 -33.31
CA MET A 193 -21.97 -18.04 -33.74
C MET A 193 -22.88 -19.27 -33.90
N ARG A 194 -23.95 -19.38 -33.11
CA ARG A 194 -24.95 -20.48 -33.22
C ARG A 194 -25.88 -20.30 -34.42
N ASP A 195 -26.22 -19.06 -34.78
CA ASP A 195 -27.07 -18.77 -35.94
C ASP A 195 -26.32 -19.00 -37.26
N GLU A 196 -25.02 -18.70 -37.31
CA GLU A 196 -24.16 -18.98 -38.47
C GLU A 196 -23.95 -20.49 -38.72
N GLU A 197 -23.89 -21.32 -37.67
CA GLU A 197 -23.77 -22.79 -37.81
C GLU A 197 -25.04 -23.44 -38.38
N HIS A 198 -26.21 -22.81 -38.18
CA HIS A 198 -27.48 -23.27 -38.77
C HIS A 198 -27.76 -22.72 -40.18
N ALA A 199 -26.99 -21.75 -40.67
CA ALA A 199 -27.21 -21.12 -41.97
C ALA A 199 -26.47 -21.78 -43.16
N PHE A 200 -25.65 -22.81 -42.93
CA PHE A 200 -25.05 -23.60 -44.01
C PHE A 200 -25.90 -24.84 -44.34
N PRO A 201 -26.68 -24.87 -45.45
CA PRO A 201 -27.37 -26.07 -45.86
C PRO A 201 -26.35 -27.08 -46.42
N ARG A 202 -26.29 -28.25 -45.79
CA ARG A 202 -25.59 -29.44 -46.28
C ARG A 202 -26.28 -29.90 -47.57
N THR A 203 -25.80 -29.46 -48.73
CA THR A 203 -26.20 -30.03 -50.03
C THR A 203 -25.65 -31.44 -50.12
N GLN A 204 -26.47 -32.41 -49.70
CA GLN A 204 -26.20 -33.83 -49.88
C GLN A 204 -27.04 -34.34 -51.06
N ASP A 205 -26.33 -34.72 -52.12
CA ASP A 205 -26.82 -35.42 -53.30
C ASP A 205 -27.79 -36.56 -52.93
N SER A 206 -28.97 -36.55 -53.55
CA SER A 206 -29.88 -37.69 -53.55
C SER A 206 -29.78 -38.39 -54.90
N ALA A 207 -28.96 -39.43 -54.94
CA ALA A 207 -29.04 -40.47 -55.95
C ALA A 207 -30.29 -41.33 -55.69
N SER A 208 -31.23 -41.35 -56.63
CA SER A 208 -32.36 -42.28 -56.64
C SER A 208 -32.07 -43.44 -57.60
N VAL A 209 -32.07 -44.66 -57.06
CA VAL A 209 -32.16 -45.97 -57.72
C VAL A 209 -33.40 -46.63 -57.08
N PRO A 210 -34.25 -47.42 -57.77
CA PRO A 210 -33.98 -48.29 -58.91
C PRO A 210 -34.65 -47.97 -60.24
#